data_AF-A0A653TPA8-F1
#
_entry.id   AF-A0A653TPA8-F1
#
_cell.length_a   1.000
_cell.length_b   1.000
_cell.length_c   1.000
_cell.angle_alpha   90.00
_cell.angle_beta   90.00
_cell.angle_gamma   90.00
#
_symmetry.space_group_name_H-M   'P 1'
#
loop_
_entity.id
_entity.type
_entity.pdbx_description
1 polymer ?
#
loop_
_entity_poly.entity_id
_entity_poly.type
_entity_poly.pdbx_seq_one_letter_code
_entity_poly.pdbx_strand_id
1 'polypeptide(L)'
;MTTARPTRTGPLVNQDDLRNRVTNERLRRGQLRVVHPVRHHDPVTIAGAVAIDTTIMVDVLDCVTDLTSATIRRESFTIAHANDDGSTTWIQQRHITSSPSLLEQLWSAVEASGSTEGGQRSFASKPSARLDAIDAAQRIDTGAFTWLRRLGLVDVYDDKTLPDTAAAVKRLGSLLPSAEKCGRKRADRERACCPQHELELDLRSWWTAARILTGWDSPAWKPDNTCPVCEVRGSLRIKLEHRSGMCVDCGSTWPAETIGLLADHIRAENHEDESEAS
;
A
#
# COMPACT_ATOMS: atom_id res chain seq x y z
N MET A 1 40.58 48.92 -22.04
CA MET A 1 40.67 49.07 -20.58
C MET A 1 40.33 47.74 -19.96
N THR A 2 41.36 46.99 -19.56
CA THR A 2 41.26 45.58 -19.14
C THR A 2 41.51 45.53 -17.64
N THR A 3 40.50 45.20 -16.85
CA THR A 3 40.61 45.11 -15.38
C THR A 3 40.83 43.66 -14.96
N ALA A 4 41.98 43.41 -14.33
CA ALA A 4 42.38 42.12 -13.78
C ALA A 4 41.64 41.81 -12.47
N ARG A 5 41.25 40.53 -12.29
CA ARG A 5 40.63 40.01 -11.07
C ARG A 5 41.70 39.47 -10.11
N PRO A 6 41.58 39.69 -8.79
CA PRO A 6 42.51 39.14 -7.81
C PRO A 6 42.13 37.70 -7.43
N THR A 7 43.12 36.82 -7.42
CA THR A 7 43.07 35.45 -6.88
C THR A 7 43.16 35.48 -5.36
N ARG A 8 42.18 34.87 -4.68
CA ARG A 8 42.09 34.78 -3.22
C ARG A 8 42.53 33.39 -2.78
N THR A 9 43.72 33.27 -2.20
CA THR A 9 44.27 32.05 -1.63
C THR A 9 43.69 31.83 -0.23
N GLY A 10 42.85 30.80 -0.06
CA GLY A 10 42.33 30.38 1.24
C GLY A 10 43.23 29.32 1.91
N PRO A 11 43.18 29.19 3.24
CA PRO A 11 44.03 28.25 3.98
C PRO A 11 43.62 26.80 3.72
N LEU A 12 44.63 25.95 3.47
CA LEU A 12 44.49 24.50 3.34
C LEU A 12 44.12 23.89 4.70
N VAL A 13 42.86 23.49 4.86
CA VAL A 13 42.41 22.67 5.99
C VAL A 13 42.98 21.26 5.81
N ASN A 14 43.78 20.82 6.79
CA ASN A 14 44.46 19.53 6.77
C ASN A 14 43.43 18.39 6.95
N GLN A 15 43.19 17.60 5.90
CA GLN A 15 42.15 16.57 5.85
C GLN A 15 42.36 15.42 6.86
N ASP A 16 43.57 15.24 7.39
CA ASP A 16 43.88 14.17 8.33
C ASP A 16 43.29 14.40 9.74
N ASP A 17 43.03 15.66 10.12
CA ASP A 17 42.46 15.99 11.44
C ASP A 17 40.95 15.69 11.54
N LEU A 18 40.25 15.69 10.40
CA LEU A 18 38.83 15.31 10.32
C LEU A 18 38.62 13.79 10.39
N ARG A 19 39.59 12.98 9.93
CA ARG A 19 39.49 11.52 10.00
C ARG A 19 39.63 10.97 11.42
N ASN A 20 40.49 11.58 12.25
CA ASN A 20 40.72 11.12 13.62
C ASN A 20 39.60 11.50 14.62
N ARG A 21 38.78 12.52 14.31
CA ARG A 21 37.59 12.84 15.11
C ARG A 21 36.44 11.85 14.90
N VAL A 22 36.27 11.33 13.68
CA VAL A 22 35.17 10.39 13.36
C VAL A 22 35.41 8.99 13.95
N THR A 23 36.67 8.57 14.10
CA THR A 23 37.01 7.25 14.68
C THR A 23 36.86 7.19 16.19
N ASN A 24 37.14 8.26 16.93
CA ASN A 24 36.99 8.29 18.39
C ASN A 24 35.52 8.40 18.86
N GLU A 25 34.62 8.93 18.04
CA GLU A 25 33.19 8.98 18.37
C GLU A 25 32.46 7.64 18.21
N ARG A 26 33.04 6.68 17.46
CA ARG A 26 32.48 5.34 17.30
C ARG A 26 32.74 4.41 18.48
N LEU A 27 33.75 4.68 19.31
CA LEU A 27 34.11 3.83 20.46
C LEU A 27 33.35 4.19 21.75
N ARG A 28 32.61 5.31 21.79
CA ARG A 28 31.80 5.71 22.97
C ARG A 28 30.30 5.40 22.86
N ARG A 29 29.85 4.83 21.74
CA ARG A 29 28.46 4.33 21.64
C ARG A 29 28.41 2.95 22.28
N GLY A 30 28.06 2.93 23.57
CA GLY A 30 27.68 1.70 24.27
C GLY A 30 26.74 0.89 23.39
N GLN A 31 27.01 -0.42 23.27
CA GLN A 31 26.21 -1.33 22.46
C GLN A 31 24.76 -1.28 22.91
N LEU A 32 23.93 -0.53 22.17
CA LEU A 32 22.48 -0.58 22.28
C LEU A 32 22.05 -1.97 21.84
N ARG A 33 21.86 -2.87 22.81
CA ARG A 33 21.26 -4.17 22.58
C ARG A 33 19.75 -3.96 22.53
N VAL A 34 19.19 -3.98 21.32
CA VAL A 34 17.73 -4.06 21.16
C VAL A 34 17.32 -5.45 21.63
N VAL A 35 16.98 -5.56 22.91
CA VAL A 35 16.39 -6.78 23.46
C VAL A 35 14.91 -6.72 23.12
N HIS A 36 14.51 -7.38 22.03
CA HIS A 36 13.10 -7.71 21.87
C HIS A 36 12.72 -8.61 23.04
N PRO A 37 11.67 -8.29 23.83
CA PRO A 37 11.19 -9.21 24.83
C PRO A 37 10.78 -10.49 24.10
N VAL A 38 11.55 -11.57 24.32
CA VAL A 38 11.11 -12.92 23.98
C VAL A 38 9.92 -13.17 24.88
N ARG A 39 8.71 -12.94 24.36
CA ARG A 39 7.50 -13.46 24.97
C ARG A 39 7.64 -14.97 24.89
N HIS A 40 7.97 -15.62 26.01
CA HIS A 40 7.64 -17.02 26.18
C HIS A 40 6.13 -17.11 25.99
N HIS A 41 5.71 -17.56 24.82
CA HIS A 41 4.35 -17.96 24.58
C HIS A 41 4.13 -19.21 25.42
N ASP A 42 3.53 -19.04 26.61
CA ASP A 42 2.76 -20.13 27.19
C ASP A 42 1.81 -20.67 26.11
N PRO A 43 1.58 -21.99 26.02
CA PRO A 43 0.59 -22.52 25.10
C PRO A 43 -0.75 -21.88 25.43
N VAL A 44 -1.16 -20.92 24.59
CA VAL A 44 -2.46 -20.28 24.68
C VAL A 44 -3.48 -21.36 24.40
N THR A 45 -4.09 -21.89 25.45
CA THR A 45 -5.38 -22.55 25.36
C THR A 45 -6.32 -21.51 24.78
N ILE A 46 -6.63 -21.59 23.48
CA ILE A 46 -7.58 -20.70 22.78
C ILE A 46 -8.99 -21.09 23.26
N ALA A 47 -9.29 -20.77 24.52
CA ALA A 47 -10.61 -20.84 25.09
C ALA A 47 -11.30 -19.50 24.77
N GLY A 48 -12.13 -19.52 23.72
CA GLY A 48 -12.95 -18.39 23.32
C GLY A 48 -12.37 -17.64 22.13
N ALA A 49 -12.73 -18.07 20.92
CA ALA A 49 -12.75 -17.19 19.77
C ALA A 49 -13.70 -16.03 20.08
N VAL A 50 -13.18 -14.96 20.68
CA VAL A 50 -13.86 -13.67 20.70
C VAL A 50 -14.03 -13.31 19.24
N ALA A 51 -15.26 -13.34 18.75
CA ALA A 51 -15.62 -12.80 17.46
C ALA A 51 -15.25 -11.31 17.51
N ILE A 52 -14.03 -10.98 17.11
CA ILE A 52 -13.67 -9.61 16.81
C ILE A 52 -14.56 -9.26 15.65
N ASP A 53 -15.59 -8.45 15.90
CA ASP A 53 -16.42 -7.83 14.88
C ASP A 53 -15.51 -6.89 14.06
N THR A 54 -14.73 -7.51 13.18
CA THR A 54 -13.76 -6.90 12.27
C THR A 54 -14.44 -6.49 10.97
N THR A 55 -15.77 -6.36 11.00
CA THR A 55 -16.54 -5.73 9.93
C THR A 55 -16.42 -4.21 10.05
N ILE A 56 -15.20 -3.70 10.26
CA ILE A 56 -14.90 -2.30 10.01
C ILE A 56 -14.94 -2.17 8.50
N MET A 57 -16.13 -1.88 7.99
CA MET A 57 -16.26 -1.39 6.64
C MET A 57 -15.37 -0.17 6.51
N VAL A 58 -14.36 -0.28 5.65
CA VAL A 58 -13.50 0.86 5.32
C VAL A 58 -14.39 1.92 4.68
N ASP A 59 -14.40 3.11 5.28
CA ASP A 59 -15.14 4.23 4.71
C ASP A 59 -14.54 4.59 3.35
N VAL A 60 -15.36 5.02 2.40
CA VAL A 60 -14.87 5.37 1.06
C VAL A 60 -13.92 6.56 1.13
N LEU A 61 -14.09 7.46 2.11
CA LEU A 61 -13.16 8.56 2.33
C LEU A 61 -11.81 8.08 2.87
N ASP A 62 -11.79 7.00 3.67
CA ASP A 62 -10.54 6.35 4.08
C ASP A 62 -9.85 5.73 2.86
N CYS A 63 -10.59 5.06 1.97
CA CYS A 63 -10.06 4.54 0.71
C CYS A 63 -9.40 5.64 -0.14
N VAL A 64 -10.08 6.79 -0.29
CA VAL A 64 -9.55 7.96 -1.02
C VAL A 64 -8.31 8.51 -0.34
N THR A 65 -8.30 8.59 0.99
CA THR A 65 -7.16 9.09 1.77
C THR A 65 -5.94 8.20 1.57
N ASP A 66 -6.08 6.89 1.74
CA ASP A 66 -5.02 5.91 1.52
C ASP A 66 -4.51 5.92 0.06
N LEU A 67 -5.40 6.08 -0.91
CA LEU A 67 -5.04 6.15 -2.32
C LEU A 67 -4.13 7.35 -2.63
N THR A 68 -4.37 8.49 -1.97
CA THR A 68 -3.89 9.79 -2.46
C THR A 68 -3.01 10.55 -1.48
N SER A 69 -2.85 10.05 -0.26
CA SER A 69 -2.09 10.70 0.81
C SER A 69 -1.08 9.72 1.42
N ALA A 70 0.09 10.24 1.77
CA ALA A 70 1.08 9.45 2.50
C ALA A 70 0.57 9.11 3.91
N THR A 71 0.75 7.87 4.32
CA THR A 71 0.34 7.40 5.66
C THR A 71 1.51 7.55 6.63
N ILE A 72 1.25 8.08 7.82
CA ILE A 72 2.26 8.18 8.89
C ILE A 72 1.84 7.27 10.03
N ARG A 73 2.59 6.19 10.25
CA ARG A 73 2.39 5.26 11.35
C ARG A 73 3.29 5.67 12.52
N ARG A 74 2.69 5.79 13.70
CA ARG A 74 3.38 6.13 14.94
C ARG A 74 3.22 4.98 15.92
N GLU A 75 4.33 4.32 16.25
CA GLU A 75 4.34 3.23 17.22
C GLU A 75 5.15 3.64 18.44
N SER A 76 4.56 3.52 19.63
CA SER A 76 5.32 3.70 20.87
C SER A 76 5.92 2.36 21.28
N PHE A 77 7.22 2.36 21.56
CA PHE A 77 7.92 1.22 22.11
C PHE A 77 8.77 1.65 23.30
N THR A 78 8.98 0.73 24.24
CA THR A 78 9.83 0.96 25.40
C THR A 78 11.19 0.33 25.17
N ILE A 79 12.25 1.10 25.41
CA ILE A 79 13.63 0.61 25.37
C ILE A 79 14.14 0.55 26.80
N ALA A 80 14.71 -0.59 27.17
CA ALA A 80 15.50 -0.71 28.38
C ALA A 80 16.85 0.00 28.18
N HIS A 81 17.11 1.02 28.97
CA HIS A 81 18.36 1.75 29.02
C HIS A 81 19.09 1.40 30.31
N ALA A 82 20.24 0.74 30.20
CA ALA A 82 21.09 0.46 31.36
C ALA A 82 21.83 1.75 31.75
N ASN A 83 21.73 2.12 33.02
CA ASN A 83 22.40 3.28 33.60
C ASN A 83 23.78 2.89 34.15
N ASP A 84 24.66 3.88 34.38
CA ASP A 84 26.02 3.66 34.88
C ASP A 84 26.07 3.00 36.28
N ASP A 85 25.00 3.14 37.07
CA ASP A 85 24.83 2.52 38.40
C ASP A 85 24.33 1.06 38.32
N GLY A 86 24.16 0.52 37.12
CA GLY A 86 23.61 -0.83 36.88
C GLY A 86 22.08 -0.91 36.96
N SER A 87 21.38 0.18 37.27
CA SER A 87 19.92 0.22 37.21
C SER A 87 19.42 0.26 35.76
N THR A 88 18.20 -0.22 35.49
CA THR A 88 17.58 -0.14 34.17
C THR A 88 16.45 0.87 34.18
N THR A 89 16.53 1.88 33.33
CA THR A 89 15.42 2.81 33.07
C THR A 89 14.69 2.41 31.80
N TRP A 90 13.35 2.50 31.83
CA TRP A 90 12.53 2.24 30.65
C TRP A 90 12.17 3.57 29.99
N ILE A 91 12.70 3.80 28.80
CA ILE A 91 12.45 5.02 28.04
C ILE A 91 11.40 4.71 26.98
N GLN A 92 10.28 5.45 27.00
CA GLN A 92 9.29 5.37 25.93
C GLN A 92 9.77 6.17 24.72
N GLN A 93 10.02 5.49 23.61
CA GLN A 93 10.35 6.10 22.33
C GLN A 93 9.17 5.98 21.36
N ARG A 94 9.09 6.92 20.41
CA ARG A 94 8.11 6.89 19.32
C ARG A 94 8.84 6.58 18.02
N HIS A 95 8.54 5.44 17.42
CA HIS A 95 8.92 5.10 16.07
C HIS A 95 7.91 5.74 15.11
N ILE A 96 8.37 6.61 14.23
CA ILE A 96 7.53 7.22 13.20
C ILE A 96 8.00 6.66 11.86
N THR A 97 7.10 5.98 11.16
CA THR A 97 7.31 5.50 9.80
C THR A 97 6.35 6.21 8.87
N SER A 98 6.86 6.71 7.74
CA SER A 98 6.04 7.31 6.69
C SER A 98 6.08 6.43 5.46
N SER A 99 4.91 6.13 4.92
CA SER A 99 4.76 5.40 3.66
C SER A 99 4.15 6.32 2.61
N PRO A 100 4.68 6.35 1.37
CA PRO A 100 4.09 7.12 0.27
C PRO A 100 2.67 6.64 -0.02
N SER A 101 1.84 7.43 -0.72
CA SER A 101 0.45 7.04 -1.01
C SER A 101 0.34 5.73 -1.82
N LEU A 102 -0.80 5.04 -1.77
CA LEU A 102 -0.95 3.80 -2.55
C LEU A 102 -0.78 4.02 -4.06
N LEU A 103 -1.25 5.16 -4.60
CA LEU A 103 -1.03 5.48 -6.02
C LEU A 103 0.45 5.72 -6.32
N GLU A 104 1.16 6.44 -5.46
CA GLU A 104 2.61 6.65 -5.62
C GLU A 104 3.38 5.32 -5.58
N GLN A 105 3.02 4.42 -4.66
CA GLN A 105 3.60 3.08 -4.61
C GLN A 105 3.26 2.24 -5.84
N LEU A 106 2.04 2.34 -6.33
CA LEU A 106 1.61 1.63 -7.53
C LEU A 106 2.39 2.12 -8.75
N TRP A 107 2.54 3.43 -8.93
CA TRP A 107 3.34 4.02 -10.01
C TRP A 107 4.83 3.69 -9.87
N SER A 108 5.37 3.69 -8.65
CA SER A 108 6.75 3.24 -8.41
C SER A 108 6.96 1.77 -8.78
N ALA A 109 5.93 0.92 -8.63
CA ALA A 109 5.96 -0.47 -9.06
C ALA A 109 5.86 -0.65 -10.60
N VAL A 110 5.35 0.36 -11.31
CA VAL A 110 5.30 0.43 -12.79
C VAL A 110 6.65 0.84 -13.37
N GLU A 111 7.37 1.75 -12.72
CA GLU A 111 8.68 2.16 -13.16
C GLU A 111 9.63 0.96 -13.21
N ALA A 112 10.06 0.60 -14.42
CA ALA A 112 11.09 -0.41 -14.59
C ALA A 112 12.30 0.05 -13.78
N SER A 113 12.66 -0.70 -12.74
CA SER A 113 13.85 -0.46 -11.93
C SER A 113 15.10 -0.67 -12.77
N GLY A 114 15.37 0.24 -13.70
CA GLY A 114 16.62 0.35 -14.44
C GLY A 114 17.68 0.77 -13.43
N SER A 115 18.40 -0.20 -12.90
CA SER A 115 19.61 0.03 -12.11
C SER A 115 20.64 0.74 -13.01
N THR A 116 20.68 2.07 -12.94
CA THR A 116 21.73 2.88 -13.59
C THR A 116 22.90 3.18 -12.66
N GLU A 117 22.84 2.81 -11.38
CA GLU A 117 23.98 2.94 -10.46
C GLU A 117 24.78 1.65 -10.41
N GLY A 118 25.96 1.69 -11.05
CA GLY A 118 26.92 0.60 -11.09
C GLY A 118 27.49 0.29 -9.70
N GLY A 119 27.18 -0.90 -9.20
CA GLY A 119 27.78 -1.45 -7.99
C GLY A 119 27.19 -2.81 -7.65
N GLN A 120 27.95 -3.88 -7.93
CA GLN A 120 27.68 -5.28 -7.59
C GLN A 120 26.32 -5.87 -8.00
N ARG A 121 26.39 -6.69 -9.06
CA ARG A 121 25.31 -7.54 -9.58
C ARG A 121 24.91 -8.62 -8.57
N SER A 122 24.05 -8.28 -7.62
CA SER A 122 23.19 -9.29 -7.00
C SER A 122 22.07 -9.56 -8.00
N PHE A 123 22.11 -10.73 -8.65
CA PHE A 123 21.06 -11.28 -9.51
C PHE A 123 19.79 -11.64 -8.71
N ALA A 124 19.37 -10.78 -7.77
CA ALA A 124 18.03 -10.79 -7.25
C ALA A 124 17.17 -10.21 -8.37
N SER A 125 16.59 -11.09 -9.17
CA SER A 125 15.58 -10.77 -10.18
C SER A 125 14.52 -9.90 -9.52
N LYS A 126 14.67 -8.57 -9.61
CA LYS A 126 13.55 -7.67 -9.33
C LYS A 126 12.48 -8.13 -10.30
N PRO A 127 11.32 -8.60 -9.83
CA PRO A 127 10.28 -9.06 -10.73
C PRO A 127 10.08 -7.96 -11.77
N SER A 128 10.14 -8.33 -13.05
CA SER A 128 9.79 -7.45 -14.16
C SER A 128 8.60 -6.61 -13.75
N ALA A 129 8.65 -5.29 -14.00
CA ALA A 129 7.56 -4.35 -13.71
C ALA A 129 6.23 -5.09 -13.85
N ARG A 130 5.50 -5.22 -12.73
CA ARG A 130 4.38 -6.16 -12.66
C ARG A 130 3.37 -5.67 -13.69
N LEU A 131 3.15 -6.42 -14.77
CA LEU A 131 2.17 -6.06 -15.81
C LEU A 131 0.81 -5.76 -15.16
N ASP A 132 0.47 -6.51 -14.12
CA ASP A 132 -0.68 -6.30 -13.25
C ASP A 132 -0.74 -4.88 -12.64
N ALA A 133 0.40 -4.33 -12.21
CA ALA A 133 0.48 -2.96 -11.66
C ALA A 133 0.30 -1.89 -12.75
N ILE A 134 0.82 -2.13 -13.95
CA ILE A 134 0.63 -1.24 -15.10
C ILE A 134 -0.85 -1.18 -15.48
N ASP A 135 -1.48 -2.35 -15.64
CA ASP A 135 -2.90 -2.46 -15.98
C ASP A 135 -3.78 -1.80 -14.90
N ALA A 136 -3.52 -2.07 -13.62
CA ALA A 136 -4.25 -1.44 -12.53
C ALA A 136 -4.07 0.09 -12.50
N ALA A 137 -2.84 0.59 -12.69
CA ALA A 137 -2.59 2.02 -12.70
C ALA A 137 -3.31 2.71 -13.87
N GLN A 138 -3.26 2.14 -15.07
CA GLN A 138 -3.98 2.63 -16.26
C GLN A 138 -5.50 2.60 -16.08
N ARG A 139 -6.03 1.54 -15.45
CA ARG A 139 -7.46 1.42 -15.14
C ARG A 139 -7.93 2.50 -14.16
N ILE A 140 -7.16 2.76 -13.11
CA ILE A 140 -7.48 3.81 -12.13
C ILE A 140 -7.44 5.18 -12.80
N ASP A 141 -6.39 5.44 -13.60
CA ASP A 141 -6.23 6.71 -14.31
C ASP A 141 -7.40 6.98 -15.26
N THR A 142 -7.67 6.03 -16.16
CA THR A 142 -8.77 6.11 -17.13
C THR A 142 -10.12 6.22 -16.42
N GLY A 143 -10.33 5.45 -15.35
CA GLY A 143 -11.57 5.46 -14.56
C GLY A 143 -11.79 6.81 -13.88
N ALA A 144 -10.77 7.37 -13.25
CA ALA A 144 -10.85 8.67 -12.58
C ALA A 144 -11.19 9.79 -13.57
N PHE A 145 -10.54 9.83 -14.73
CA PHE A 145 -10.86 10.83 -15.76
C PHE A 145 -12.22 10.62 -16.41
N THR A 146 -12.66 9.37 -16.60
CA THR A 146 -14.00 9.06 -17.09
C THR A 146 -15.07 9.62 -16.14
N TRP A 147 -14.87 9.46 -14.83
CA TRP A 147 -15.76 10.06 -13.83
C TRP A 147 -15.75 11.59 -13.86
N LEU A 148 -14.56 12.21 -13.93
CA LEU A 148 -14.47 13.68 -14.00
C LEU A 148 -15.21 14.24 -15.24
N ARG A 149 -15.09 13.58 -16.40
CA ARG A 149 -15.82 13.96 -17.62
C ARG A 149 -17.32 13.75 -17.46
N ARG A 150 -17.75 12.59 -16.93
CA ARG A 150 -19.16 12.27 -16.70
C ARG A 150 -19.85 13.26 -15.76
N LEU A 151 -19.12 13.79 -14.79
CA LEU A 151 -19.61 14.80 -13.84
C LEU A 151 -19.48 16.25 -14.37
N GLY A 152 -19.00 16.44 -15.60
CA GLY A 152 -18.84 17.78 -16.21
C GLY A 152 -17.77 18.64 -15.53
N LEU A 153 -16.76 18.03 -14.91
CA LEU A 153 -15.74 18.73 -14.10
C LEU A 153 -14.46 19.05 -14.86
N VAL A 154 -14.32 18.47 -16.05
CA VAL A 154 -13.19 18.62 -16.96
C VAL A 154 -13.76 18.82 -18.34
N ASP A 155 -13.37 19.91 -18.99
CA ASP A 155 -13.69 20.15 -20.38
C ASP A 155 -12.79 19.29 -21.26
N VAL A 156 -13.36 18.67 -22.29
CA VAL A 156 -12.68 17.65 -23.12
C VAL A 156 -11.50 18.24 -23.90
N TYR A 157 -11.44 19.58 -24.03
CA TYR A 157 -10.51 20.28 -24.91
C TYR A 157 -9.29 20.90 -24.24
N ASP A 158 -9.17 20.88 -22.91
CA ASP A 158 -8.04 21.49 -22.21
C ASP A 158 -7.10 20.46 -21.57
N ASP A 159 -6.26 19.86 -22.42
CA ASP A 159 -5.24 18.88 -22.02
C ASP A 159 -4.23 19.44 -21.00
N LYS A 160 -4.03 20.77 -20.96
CA LYS A 160 -3.04 21.41 -20.08
C LYS A 160 -3.49 21.55 -18.62
N THR A 161 -4.77 21.29 -18.34
CA THR A 161 -5.35 21.44 -16.99
C THR A 161 -5.78 20.11 -16.39
N LEU A 162 -5.43 18.98 -17.01
CA LEU A 162 -5.73 17.68 -16.45
C LEU A 162 -4.99 17.50 -15.10
N PRO A 163 -5.72 17.32 -13.99
CA PRO A 163 -5.09 17.03 -12.71
C PRO A 163 -4.34 15.69 -12.80
N ASP A 164 -3.29 15.50 -12.02
CA ASP A 164 -2.72 14.16 -11.85
C ASP A 164 -3.77 13.18 -11.28
N THR A 165 -3.55 11.88 -11.44
CA THR A 165 -4.49 10.83 -11.01
C THR A 165 -4.86 10.97 -9.53
N ALA A 166 -3.92 11.34 -8.66
CA ALA A 166 -4.18 11.47 -7.22
C ALA A 166 -5.07 12.67 -6.91
N ALA A 167 -4.86 13.80 -7.59
CA ALA A 167 -5.69 14.98 -7.52
C ALA A 167 -7.09 14.72 -8.11
N ALA A 168 -7.19 13.94 -9.20
CA ALA A 168 -8.45 13.48 -9.75
C ALA A 168 -9.25 12.65 -8.73
N VAL A 169 -8.62 11.63 -8.13
CA VAL A 169 -9.25 10.77 -7.11
C VAL A 169 -9.65 11.57 -5.85
N LYS A 170 -8.80 12.49 -5.37
CA LYS A 170 -9.16 13.42 -4.27
C LYS A 170 -10.40 14.24 -4.60
N ARG A 171 -10.47 14.79 -5.81
CA ARG A 171 -11.61 15.58 -6.28
C ARG A 171 -12.88 14.73 -6.32
N LEU A 172 -12.82 13.51 -6.84
CA LEU A 172 -13.95 12.58 -6.82
C LEU A 172 -14.43 12.26 -5.40
N GLY A 173 -13.51 11.98 -4.47
CA GLY A 173 -13.86 11.76 -3.07
C GLY A 173 -14.56 12.97 -2.42
N SER A 174 -14.11 14.18 -2.73
CA SER A 174 -14.73 15.41 -2.21
C SER A 174 -16.15 15.67 -2.72
N LEU A 175 -16.50 15.12 -3.89
CA LEU A 175 -17.80 15.28 -4.53
C LEU A 175 -18.78 14.17 -4.18
N LEU A 176 -18.30 13.06 -3.61
CA LEU A 176 -19.11 11.92 -3.21
C LEU A 176 -20.34 12.30 -2.35
N PRO A 177 -20.23 13.23 -1.37
CA PRO A 177 -21.39 13.65 -0.58
C PRO A 177 -22.47 14.38 -1.38
N SER A 178 -22.08 15.02 -2.49
CA SER A 178 -22.94 15.82 -3.37
C SER A 178 -23.52 15.03 -4.55
N ALA A 179 -23.02 13.81 -4.80
CA ALA A 179 -23.54 12.95 -5.86
C ALA A 179 -24.98 12.51 -5.56
N GLU A 180 -25.79 12.34 -6.61
CA GLU A 180 -27.18 11.94 -6.49
C GLU A 180 -27.32 10.57 -5.81
N LYS A 181 -28.10 10.53 -4.72
CA LYS A 181 -28.31 9.33 -3.91
C LYS A 181 -29.58 8.61 -4.33
N CYS A 182 -29.50 7.30 -4.56
CA CYS A 182 -30.71 6.49 -4.65
C CYS A 182 -31.31 6.34 -3.24
N GLY A 183 -32.60 6.64 -3.06
CA GLY A 183 -33.31 6.46 -1.77
C GLY A 183 -33.48 4.99 -1.34
N ARG A 184 -32.92 4.04 -2.10
CA ARG A 184 -33.06 2.59 -1.86
C ARG A 184 -32.15 2.15 -0.71
N LYS A 185 -32.69 1.29 0.15
CA LYS A 185 -31.95 0.62 1.23
C LYS A 185 -30.85 -0.26 0.64
N ARG A 186 -29.79 -0.47 1.42
CA ARG A 186 -28.57 -1.17 0.99
C ARG A 186 -28.77 -2.63 0.60
N ALA A 187 -29.72 -3.32 1.23
CA ALA A 187 -30.00 -4.74 0.99
C ALA A 187 -30.62 -5.02 -0.39
N ASP A 188 -31.30 -4.03 -0.98
CA ASP A 188 -32.05 -4.20 -2.24
C ASP A 188 -31.29 -3.65 -3.45
N ARG A 189 -29.96 -3.44 -3.32
CA ARG A 189 -29.15 -2.78 -4.35
C ARG A 189 -28.62 -3.80 -5.34
N GLU A 190 -29.20 -3.82 -6.53
CA GLU A 190 -28.44 -4.20 -7.72
C GLU A 190 -27.16 -3.34 -7.80
N ARG A 191 -26.06 -3.93 -8.28
CA ARG A 191 -24.77 -3.24 -8.41
C ARG A 191 -24.99 -1.92 -9.17
N ALA A 192 -24.52 -0.81 -8.59
CA ALA A 192 -24.56 0.54 -9.19
C ALA A 192 -25.96 1.18 -9.43
N CYS A 193 -26.84 1.24 -8.42
CA CYS A 193 -28.17 1.88 -8.56
C CYS A 193 -28.15 3.37 -8.96
N CYS A 194 -27.07 4.11 -8.69
CA CYS A 194 -26.94 5.54 -8.97
C CYS A 194 -25.47 5.95 -9.07
N PRO A 195 -25.17 7.16 -9.60
CA PRO A 195 -23.80 7.61 -9.78
C PRO A 195 -22.95 7.58 -8.51
N GLN A 196 -23.53 7.90 -7.34
CA GLN A 196 -22.79 7.81 -6.08
C GLN A 196 -22.33 6.37 -5.80
N HIS A 197 -23.22 5.38 -5.86
CA HIS A 197 -22.86 3.99 -5.53
C HIS A 197 -21.93 3.35 -6.57
N GLU A 198 -22.06 3.75 -7.84
CA GLU A 198 -21.12 3.34 -8.89
C GLU A 198 -19.72 3.90 -8.61
N LEU A 199 -19.62 5.19 -8.28
CA LEU A 199 -18.34 5.81 -7.90
C LEU A 199 -17.75 5.20 -6.62
N GLU A 200 -18.56 4.94 -5.60
CA GLU A 200 -18.11 4.25 -4.39
C GLU A 200 -17.55 2.86 -4.67
N LEU A 201 -18.19 2.12 -5.60
CA LEU A 201 -17.76 0.80 -6.01
C LEU A 201 -16.39 0.86 -6.70
N ASP A 202 -16.23 1.80 -7.64
CA ASP A 202 -14.98 2.01 -8.35
C ASP A 202 -13.84 2.43 -7.41
N LEU A 203 -14.08 3.39 -6.51
CA LEU A 203 -13.09 3.83 -5.51
C LEU A 203 -12.62 2.67 -4.61
N ARG A 204 -13.55 1.81 -4.17
CA ARG A 204 -13.20 0.61 -3.38
C ARG A 204 -12.43 -0.42 -4.21
N SER A 205 -12.81 -0.61 -5.47
CA SER A 205 -12.11 -1.50 -6.40
C SER A 205 -10.67 -1.03 -6.63
N TRP A 206 -10.47 0.26 -6.92
CA TRP A 206 -9.16 0.88 -7.11
C TRP A 206 -8.28 0.76 -5.87
N TRP A 207 -8.83 1.05 -4.68
CA TRP A 207 -8.13 0.90 -3.41
C TRP A 207 -7.72 -0.56 -3.16
N THR A 208 -8.62 -1.51 -3.41
CA THR A 208 -8.35 -2.95 -3.26
C THR A 208 -7.22 -3.40 -4.18
N ALA A 209 -7.29 -3.03 -5.47
CA ALA A 209 -6.26 -3.35 -6.45
C ALA A 209 -4.90 -2.77 -6.06
N ALA A 210 -4.84 -1.48 -5.68
CA ALA A 210 -3.61 -0.83 -5.28
C ALA A 210 -2.98 -1.49 -4.05
N ARG A 211 -3.75 -1.83 -3.01
CA ARG A 211 -3.22 -2.51 -1.81
C ARG A 211 -2.69 -3.92 -2.08
N ILE A 212 -3.37 -4.66 -2.95
CA ILE A 212 -2.97 -6.01 -3.31
C ILE A 212 -1.65 -5.98 -4.08
N LEU A 213 -1.56 -5.12 -5.09
CA LEU A 213 -0.43 -5.11 -6.03
C LEU A 213 0.84 -4.47 -5.45
N THR A 214 0.69 -3.43 -4.62
CA THR A 214 1.82 -2.80 -3.90
C THR A 214 2.36 -3.69 -2.78
N GLY A 215 1.58 -4.65 -2.28
CA GLY A 215 2.00 -5.49 -1.16
C GLY A 215 2.13 -4.73 0.16
N TRP A 216 1.46 -3.58 0.28
CA TRP A 216 1.61 -2.60 1.36
C TRP A 216 1.83 -3.20 2.77
N ASP A 217 0.96 -4.12 3.21
CA ASP A 217 1.10 -4.75 4.54
C ASP A 217 1.86 -6.08 4.48
N SER A 218 1.42 -6.97 3.58
CA SER A 218 1.87 -8.36 3.47
C SER A 218 1.73 -8.87 2.02
N PRO A 219 2.49 -9.88 1.58
CA PRO A 219 2.29 -10.46 0.27
C PRO A 219 0.89 -11.11 0.16
N ALA A 220 0.23 -10.93 -0.98
CA ALA A 220 -1.05 -11.59 -1.23
C ALA A 220 -0.85 -13.10 -1.40
N TRP A 221 -1.74 -13.88 -0.80
CA TRP A 221 -1.89 -15.32 -1.05
C TRP A 221 -2.35 -15.55 -2.50
N LYS A 222 -1.82 -16.60 -3.14
CA LYS A 222 -2.05 -16.91 -4.55
C LYS A 222 -2.56 -18.35 -4.68
N PRO A 223 -3.87 -18.59 -4.50
CA PRO A 223 -4.44 -19.90 -4.77
C PRO A 223 -4.34 -20.24 -6.26
N ASP A 224 -4.15 -21.51 -6.58
CA ASP A 224 -4.16 -22.02 -7.96
C ASP A 224 -5.57 -22.40 -8.42
N ASN A 225 -6.53 -21.55 -8.07
CA ASN A 225 -7.95 -21.71 -8.38
C ASN A 225 -8.35 -20.80 -9.55
N THR A 226 -9.48 -21.13 -10.18
CA THR A 226 -10.09 -20.33 -11.24
C THR A 226 -10.75 -19.06 -10.69
N CYS A 227 -10.72 -17.99 -11.48
CA CYS A 227 -11.52 -16.81 -11.18
C CYS A 227 -13.01 -17.10 -11.45
N PRO A 228 -13.95 -16.84 -10.53
CA PRO A 228 -15.38 -17.11 -10.76
C PRO A 228 -16.04 -16.15 -11.78
N VAL A 229 -15.29 -15.20 -12.34
CA VAL A 229 -15.79 -14.23 -13.32
C VAL A 229 -15.21 -14.47 -14.71
N CYS A 230 -13.90 -14.67 -14.83
CA CYS A 230 -13.24 -14.89 -16.13
C CYS A 230 -12.67 -16.29 -16.31
N GLU A 231 -12.81 -17.17 -15.31
CA GLU A 231 -12.37 -18.58 -15.34
C GLU A 231 -10.85 -18.79 -15.49
N VAL A 232 -10.05 -17.72 -15.48
CA VAL A 232 -8.59 -17.81 -15.57
C VAL A 232 -8.00 -18.35 -14.26
N ARG A 233 -7.35 -19.52 -14.33
CA ARG A 233 -6.65 -20.17 -13.21
C ARG A 233 -5.39 -19.41 -12.78
N GLY A 234 -5.10 -19.39 -11.48
CA GLY A 234 -3.89 -18.77 -10.92
C GLY A 234 -3.88 -17.23 -10.97
N SER A 235 -4.98 -16.62 -11.40
CA SER A 235 -5.15 -15.17 -11.52
C SER A 235 -5.56 -14.49 -10.20
N LEU A 236 -5.93 -15.26 -9.18
CA LEU A 236 -6.42 -14.74 -7.91
C LEU A 236 -5.28 -14.24 -7.01
N ARG A 237 -5.53 -13.12 -6.32
CA ARG A 237 -4.65 -12.54 -5.30
C ARG A 237 -5.50 -12.18 -4.09
N ILE A 238 -5.18 -12.72 -2.92
CA ILE A 238 -6.01 -12.58 -1.72
C ILE A 238 -5.19 -12.07 -0.54
N LYS A 239 -5.67 -11.03 0.14
CA LYS A 239 -5.13 -10.50 1.39
C LYS A 239 -5.98 -11.00 2.54
N LEU A 240 -5.47 -12.02 3.25
CA LEU A 240 -6.20 -12.68 4.34
C LEU A 240 -6.50 -11.73 5.51
N GLU A 241 -5.55 -10.86 5.86
CA GLU A 241 -5.69 -9.88 6.96
C GLU A 241 -6.86 -8.92 6.74
N HIS A 242 -7.03 -8.45 5.50
CA HIS A 242 -8.08 -7.49 5.13
C HIS A 242 -9.33 -8.14 4.56
N ARG A 243 -9.35 -9.47 4.49
CA ARG A 243 -10.42 -10.26 3.87
C ARG A 243 -10.80 -9.71 2.48
N SER A 244 -9.81 -9.35 1.68
CA SER A 244 -10.04 -8.80 0.33
C SER A 244 -9.30 -9.60 -0.72
N GLY A 245 -9.83 -9.63 -1.93
CA GLY A 245 -9.21 -10.31 -3.06
C GLY A 245 -9.44 -9.59 -4.37
N MET A 246 -8.62 -9.92 -5.37
CA MET A 246 -8.83 -9.49 -6.75
C MET A 246 -8.37 -10.57 -7.73
N CYS A 247 -8.91 -10.52 -8.94
CA CYS A 247 -8.37 -11.21 -10.10
C CYS A 247 -7.48 -10.24 -10.87
N VAL A 248 -6.23 -10.62 -11.14
CA VAL A 248 -5.31 -9.77 -11.90
C VAL A 248 -5.59 -9.76 -13.40
N ASP A 249 -6.38 -10.70 -13.89
CA ASP A 249 -6.72 -10.81 -15.31
C ASP A 249 -7.93 -9.92 -15.66
N CYS A 250 -9.11 -10.19 -15.07
CA CYS A 250 -10.31 -9.41 -15.36
C CYS A 250 -10.51 -8.18 -14.47
N GLY A 251 -9.65 -7.99 -13.46
CA GLY A 251 -9.75 -6.86 -12.53
C GLY A 251 -10.90 -6.93 -11.52
N SER A 252 -11.67 -8.02 -11.49
CA SER A 252 -12.75 -8.18 -10.51
C SER A 252 -12.19 -8.18 -9.09
N THR A 253 -12.87 -7.49 -8.17
CA THR A 253 -12.48 -7.38 -6.76
C THR A 253 -13.56 -7.93 -5.84
N TRP A 254 -13.15 -8.58 -4.77
CA TRP A 254 -14.00 -9.07 -3.68
C TRP A 254 -13.58 -8.38 -2.38
N PRO A 255 -14.22 -7.27 -2.00
CA PRO A 255 -13.98 -6.64 -0.69
C PRO A 255 -14.50 -7.54 0.45
N ALA A 256 -14.24 -7.13 1.69
CA ALA A 256 -14.57 -7.87 2.91
C ALA A 256 -16.01 -8.39 2.99
N GLU A 257 -16.96 -7.67 2.39
CA GLU A 257 -18.38 -8.04 2.40
C GLU A 257 -18.73 -9.16 1.40
N THR A 258 -17.91 -9.36 0.37
CA THR A 258 -18.20 -10.31 -0.73
C THR A 258 -17.13 -11.39 -0.90
N ILE A 259 -16.03 -11.30 -0.16
CA ILE A 259 -14.96 -12.30 -0.16
C ILE A 259 -15.43 -13.70 0.24
N GLY A 260 -16.53 -13.80 1.00
CA GLY A 260 -17.17 -15.08 1.32
C GLY A 260 -17.56 -15.85 0.05
N LEU A 261 -18.06 -15.16 -0.96
CA LEU A 261 -18.42 -15.77 -2.25
C LEU A 261 -17.20 -16.34 -2.98
N LEU A 262 -16.06 -15.65 -2.92
CA LEU A 262 -14.81 -16.15 -3.48
C LEU A 262 -14.27 -17.35 -2.68
N ALA A 263 -14.39 -17.31 -1.34
CA ALA A 263 -13.98 -18.41 -0.50
C ALA A 263 -14.83 -19.67 -0.75
N ASP A 264 -16.13 -19.51 -0.97
CA ASP A 264 -17.03 -20.61 -1.31
C ASP A 264 -16.68 -21.23 -2.68
N HIS A 265 -16.37 -20.39 -3.68
CA HIS A 265 -15.86 -20.84 -4.99
C HIS A 265 -14.58 -21.67 -4.86
N ILE A 266 -13.58 -21.17 -4.12
CA ILE A 266 -12.31 -21.87 -3.90
C ILE A 266 -12.52 -23.21 -3.19
N ARG A 267 -13.42 -23.27 -2.19
CA ARG A 267 -13.73 -24.52 -1.50
C ARG A 267 -14.39 -25.53 -2.43
N ALA A 268 -15.33 -25.08 -3.26
CA ALA A 268 -16.01 -25.96 -4.22
C ALA A 268 -15.02 -26.60 -5.19
N GLU A 269 -14.14 -25.79 -5.81
CA GLU A 269 -13.14 -26.29 -6.76
C GLU A 269 -12.14 -27.26 -6.10
N ASN A 270 -11.67 -26.96 -4.89
CA ASN A 270 -10.74 -27.86 -4.19
C ASN A 270 -11.37 -29.21 -3.80
N HIS A 271 -12.69 -29.27 -3.59
CA HIS A 271 -13.40 -30.53 -3.31
C HIS A 271 -13.65 -31.38 -4.56
N GLU A 272 -13.82 -30.75 -5.72
CA GLU A 272 -13.93 -31.47 -7.00
C GLU A 272 -12.62 -32.21 -7.31
N ASP A 273 -11.47 -31.56 -7.12
CA ASP A 273 -10.14 -32.13 -7.35
C ASP A 273 -9.86 -33.39 -6.49
N GLU A 274 -10.38 -33.45 -5.26
CA GLU A 274 -10.22 -34.61 -4.37
C GLU A 274 -11.02 -35.84 -4.85
N SER A 275 -12.16 -35.60 -5.52
CA SER A 275 -13.04 -36.67 -5.98
C SER A 275 -12.58 -37.33 -7.28
N GLU A 276 -11.87 -36.60 -8.14
CA GLU A 276 -11.31 -37.13 -9.40
C GLU A 276 -10.00 -37.91 -9.18
N ALA A 277 -9.31 -37.66 -8.07
CA ALA A 277 -8.04 -38.32 -7.74
C ALA A 277 -8.20 -39.71 -7.07
N SER A 278 -9.44 -40.15 -6.80
CA SER A 278 -9.76 -41.43 -6.13
C SER A 278 -10.24 -42.50 -7.10
#